data_AF-A0A932SZI7-F1
#
_entry.id   AF-A0A932SZI7-F1
#
_cell.length_a   1.000
_cell.length_b   1.000
_cell.length_c   1.000
_cell.angle_alpha   90.00
_cell.angle_beta   90.00
_cell.angle_gamma   90.00
#
_symmetry.space_group_name_H-M   'P 1'
#
loop_
_entity.id
_entity.type
_entity.pdbx_description
1 polymer ?
#
loop_
_entity_poly.entity_id
_entity_poly.type
_entity_poly.pdbx_seq_one_letter_code
_entity_poly.pdbx_strand_id
1 'polypeptide(L)'
;MIAQKKHRDAAALLVERERAGSPTTGELLALAIEVVIARWRSDHPEKDAAPSRQFVESLEQRAARLRRDAGGYWALRGELLIRQLQDSQQFGPELAALTGQAQAAFSAGDAAKALDLYGQAAAEARREGRSDLAFQFGYTRASIEVKSQSWDAAAADLLELVEAFPQNSKAPQAHLLAAYARGKMYDAKPTPEGLTAYAEILDAHRTRFLADSTFAEATWMLAELEERRGRSAEALELYRLIPRDHKRAAAAQLAVARMFEVIFDQRRERDEPQGTWDDQAIGSLQKMLPAARQGMTLDLQQAELAIRLARILLRRKPPQFEPADGWLASVASNLSPRETAADPAAPDEADAVRMELRAAARQLQVISLAGQGKFQPARKLLGQLSATSPAELLRILDGLAPLQSDEQGDPFRDLGELQLETALKLDRHRDELSKRDQRRLDECLARGYFAAGKPKQGMEIYDRLLEEFPRDKGLPLAYAGLLTRCRSAACRNRAVAVWRGIESRHEAGSREWYPVRYELCRALLAADQSAEARKLLQVTRLVFPKPENEALQAKFAELEAAATASPGKSK
;
A
#
# COMPACT_ATOMS: atom_id res chain seq x y z
N MET A 1 -44.86 -48.04 16.51
CA MET A 1 -44.37 -48.29 17.90
C MET A 1 -43.83 -47.02 18.55
N ILE A 2 -42.98 -46.22 17.89
CA ILE A 2 -42.53 -44.91 18.38
C ILE A 2 -43.71 -43.94 18.60
N ALA A 3 -44.63 -43.83 17.64
CA ALA A 3 -45.86 -43.03 17.76
C ALA A 3 -46.82 -43.48 18.90
N GLN A 4 -46.61 -44.68 19.45
CA GLN A 4 -47.40 -45.24 20.56
C GLN A 4 -46.63 -45.18 21.90
N LYS A 5 -45.52 -44.43 21.98
CA LYS A 5 -44.62 -44.33 23.15
C LYS A 5 -44.01 -45.65 23.65
N LYS A 6 -44.04 -46.71 22.83
CA LYS A 6 -43.42 -48.01 23.14
C LYS A 6 -41.94 -48.04 22.76
N HIS A 7 -41.16 -47.15 23.39
CA HIS A 7 -39.75 -46.91 23.02
C HIS A 7 -38.84 -48.11 23.37
N ARG A 8 -39.13 -48.86 24.44
CA ARG A 8 -38.38 -50.06 24.83
C ARG A 8 -38.53 -51.21 23.83
N ASP A 9 -39.76 -51.48 23.39
CA ASP A 9 -40.05 -52.55 22.42
C ASP A 9 -39.47 -52.21 21.03
N ALA A 10 -39.56 -50.93 20.62
CA ALA A 10 -38.96 -50.46 19.38
C ALA A 10 -37.43 -50.57 19.38
N ALA A 11 -36.78 -50.27 20.53
CA ALA A 11 -35.33 -50.41 20.68
C ALA A 11 -34.89 -51.88 20.61
N ALA A 12 -35.64 -52.78 21.24
CA ALA A 12 -35.37 -54.22 21.23
C ALA A 12 -35.45 -54.80 19.82
N LEU A 13 -36.50 -54.47 19.06
CA LEU A 13 -36.68 -54.94 17.69
C LEU A 13 -35.59 -54.44 16.72
N LEU A 14 -35.09 -53.21 16.91
CA LEU A 14 -34.01 -52.67 16.10
C LEU A 14 -32.67 -53.35 16.43
N VAL A 15 -32.39 -53.61 17.71
CA VAL A 15 -31.18 -54.34 18.14
C VAL A 15 -31.20 -55.80 17.66
N GLU A 16 -32.35 -56.47 17.68
CA GLU A 16 -32.50 -57.82 17.14
C GLU A 16 -32.27 -57.86 15.62
N ARG A 17 -32.80 -56.87 14.88
CA ARG A 17 -32.58 -56.76 13.44
C ARG A 17 -31.13 -56.41 13.09
N GLU A 18 -30.46 -55.57 13.89
CA GLU A 18 -29.02 -55.27 13.76
C GLU A 18 -28.18 -56.53 13.98
N ARG A 19 -28.54 -57.38 14.94
CA ARG A 19 -27.87 -58.67 15.19
C ARG A 19 -28.12 -59.71 14.08
N ALA A 20 -29.25 -59.62 13.39
CA ALA A 20 -29.63 -60.54 12.31
C ALA A 20 -29.01 -60.19 10.93
N GLY A 21 -28.17 -59.15 10.83
CA GLY A 21 -27.40 -58.85 9.61
C GLY A 21 -28.22 -58.44 8.38
N SER A 22 -29.49 -58.09 8.55
CA SER A 22 -30.36 -57.69 7.44
C SER A 22 -29.96 -56.33 6.87
N PRO A 23 -30.05 -56.09 5.54
CA PRO A 23 -29.74 -54.79 4.96
C PRO A 23 -30.65 -53.71 5.55
N THR A 24 -30.04 -52.72 6.18
CA THR A 24 -30.72 -51.65 6.90
C THR A 24 -30.77 -50.42 6.00
N THR A 25 -31.97 -49.92 5.68
CA THR A 25 -32.12 -48.66 4.94
C THR A 25 -31.63 -47.48 5.79
N GLY A 26 -31.23 -46.39 5.15
CA GLY A 26 -30.80 -45.17 5.85
C GLY A 26 -31.84 -44.63 6.84
N GLU A 27 -33.13 -44.75 6.50
CA GLU A 27 -34.24 -44.41 7.40
C GLU A 27 -34.26 -45.25 8.68
N LEU A 28 -34.08 -46.57 8.58
CA LEU A 28 -34.06 -47.46 9.73
C LEU A 28 -32.83 -47.23 10.62
N LEU A 29 -31.68 -46.91 10.04
CA LEU A 29 -30.47 -46.54 10.78
C LEU A 29 -30.62 -45.20 11.52
N ALA A 30 -31.28 -44.20 10.91
CA ALA A 30 -31.60 -42.95 11.58
C ALA A 30 -32.63 -43.14 12.71
N LEU A 31 -33.64 -43.98 12.48
CA LEU A 31 -34.66 -44.33 13.47
C LEU A 31 -34.06 -45.07 14.69
N ALA A 32 -33.03 -45.89 14.47
CA ALA A 32 -32.30 -46.54 15.57
C ALA A 32 -31.62 -45.53 16.50
N ILE A 33 -31.02 -44.47 15.96
CA ILE A 33 -30.45 -43.37 16.75
C ILE A 33 -31.57 -42.68 17.56
N GLU A 34 -32.68 -42.34 16.90
CA GLU A 34 -33.82 -41.65 17.53
C GLU A 34 -34.42 -42.47 18.69
N VAL A 35 -34.57 -43.78 18.50
CA VAL A 35 -35.13 -44.68 19.52
C VAL A 35 -34.22 -44.82 20.73
N VAL A 36 -32.90 -44.91 20.51
CA VAL A 36 -31.92 -44.99 21.62
C VAL A 36 -31.94 -43.71 22.44
N ILE A 37 -32.01 -42.55 21.78
CA ILE A 37 -32.16 -41.24 22.46
C ILE A 37 -33.50 -41.17 23.22
N ALA A 38 -34.61 -41.58 22.61
CA ALA A 38 -35.93 -41.56 23.24
C ALA A 38 -36.02 -42.49 24.46
N ARG A 39 -35.41 -43.67 24.38
CA ARG A 39 -35.30 -44.60 25.51
C ARG A 39 -34.50 -43.99 26.66
N TRP A 40 -33.33 -43.42 26.36
CA TRP A 40 -32.50 -42.81 27.39
C TRP A 40 -33.24 -41.68 28.13
N ARG A 41 -33.96 -40.80 27.40
CA ARG A 41 -34.82 -39.76 27.99
C ARG A 41 -35.95 -40.33 28.84
N SER A 42 -36.54 -41.46 28.45
CA SER A 42 -37.59 -42.12 29.24
C SER A 42 -37.06 -42.77 30.50
N ASP A 43 -35.82 -43.26 30.47
CA ASP A 43 -35.17 -43.90 31.62
C ASP A 43 -34.56 -42.86 32.59
N HIS A 44 -34.41 -41.60 32.16
CA HIS A 44 -33.86 -40.49 32.94
C HIS A 44 -34.78 -39.25 32.86
N PRO A 45 -35.90 -39.23 33.62
CA PRO A 45 -36.90 -38.15 33.55
C PRO A 45 -36.49 -36.85 34.28
N GLU A 46 -35.36 -36.85 35.00
CA GLU A 46 -34.85 -35.65 35.68
C GLU A 46 -34.44 -34.58 34.64
N LYS A 47 -34.81 -33.32 34.88
CA LYS A 47 -34.57 -32.21 33.95
C LYS A 47 -33.08 -31.98 33.62
N ASP A 48 -32.17 -32.43 34.49
CA ASP A 48 -30.72 -32.22 34.39
C ASP A 48 -29.92 -33.52 34.21
N ALA A 49 -30.58 -34.67 33.95
CA ALA A 49 -29.86 -35.91 33.73
C ALA A 49 -28.99 -35.80 32.47
N ALA A 50 -27.67 -35.93 32.63
CA ALA A 50 -26.72 -35.84 31.53
C ALA A 50 -26.40 -37.23 30.96
N PRO A 51 -26.40 -37.42 29.63
CA PRO A 51 -25.98 -38.69 29.03
C PRO A 51 -24.50 -38.93 29.34
N SER A 52 -24.15 -40.17 29.66
CA SER A 52 -22.76 -40.54 29.90
C SER A 52 -21.93 -40.38 28.63
N ARG A 53 -20.62 -40.10 28.77
CA ARG A 53 -19.70 -40.03 27.62
C ARG A 53 -19.75 -41.29 26.75
N GLN A 54 -19.83 -42.45 27.37
CA GLN A 54 -19.96 -43.74 26.67
C GLN A 54 -21.26 -43.84 25.86
N PHE A 55 -22.36 -43.25 26.35
CA PHE A 55 -23.62 -43.21 25.61
C PHE A 55 -23.49 -42.32 24.36
N VAL A 56 -22.88 -41.14 24.49
CA VAL A 56 -22.65 -40.23 23.35
C VAL A 56 -21.73 -40.87 22.31
N GLU A 57 -20.61 -41.46 22.73
CA GLU A 57 -19.68 -42.18 21.84
C GLU A 57 -20.39 -43.33 21.09
N SER A 58 -21.33 -44.02 21.74
CA SER A 58 -22.13 -45.07 21.10
C SER A 58 -23.07 -44.52 20.02
N LEU A 59 -23.62 -43.31 20.20
CA LEU A 59 -24.44 -42.64 19.20
C LEU A 59 -23.59 -42.15 18.03
N GLU A 60 -22.40 -41.61 18.29
CA GLU A 60 -21.46 -41.16 17.26
C GLU A 60 -20.99 -42.31 16.37
N GLN A 61 -20.72 -43.49 16.96
CA GLN A 61 -20.41 -44.70 16.19
C GLN A 61 -21.57 -45.13 15.26
N ARG A 62 -22.82 -45.01 15.74
CA ARG A 62 -24.02 -45.28 14.93
C ARG A 62 -24.19 -44.25 13.81
N ALA A 63 -23.93 -42.98 14.07
CA ALA A 63 -23.94 -41.93 13.04
C ALA A 63 -22.82 -42.09 12.01
N ALA A 64 -21.62 -42.49 12.42
CA ALA A 64 -20.52 -42.79 11.52
C ALA A 64 -20.86 -43.96 10.58
N ARG A 65 -21.54 -45.00 11.09
CA ARG A 65 -22.07 -46.08 10.27
C ARG A 65 -23.15 -45.59 9.31
N LEU A 66 -24.11 -44.80 9.78
CA LEU A 66 -25.15 -44.21 8.94
C LEU A 66 -24.57 -43.37 7.80
N ARG A 67 -23.49 -42.61 8.06
CA ARG A 67 -22.76 -41.84 7.06
C ARG A 67 -22.08 -42.72 6.01
N ARG A 68 -21.48 -43.86 6.41
CA ARG A 68 -20.85 -44.82 5.48
C ARG A 68 -21.85 -45.59 4.64
N ASP A 69 -22.92 -46.08 5.26
CA ASP A 69 -23.82 -47.08 4.66
C ASP A 69 -24.95 -46.42 3.84
N ALA A 70 -25.44 -45.24 4.26
CA ALA A 70 -26.56 -44.55 3.60
C ALA A 70 -26.19 -43.16 3.07
N GLY A 71 -25.35 -42.42 3.80
CA GLY A 71 -24.89 -41.08 3.41
C GLY A 71 -26.02 -40.05 3.24
N GLY A 72 -25.69 -38.90 2.64
CA GLY A 72 -26.65 -37.87 2.22
C GLY A 72 -27.59 -37.38 3.34
N TYR A 73 -28.89 -37.31 3.03
CA TYR A 73 -29.93 -36.80 3.91
C TYR A 73 -30.01 -37.53 5.27
N TRP A 74 -29.86 -38.86 5.29
CA TRP A 74 -30.01 -39.64 6.51
C TRP A 74 -28.83 -39.45 7.46
N ALA A 75 -27.61 -39.33 6.93
CA ALA A 75 -26.43 -39.00 7.74
C ALA A 75 -26.60 -37.65 8.46
N LEU A 76 -27.05 -36.62 7.71
CA LEU A 76 -27.34 -35.29 8.26
C LEU A 76 -28.40 -35.35 9.37
N ARG A 77 -29.46 -36.15 9.19
CA ARG A 77 -30.52 -36.32 10.19
C ARG A 77 -30.00 -37.01 11.46
N GLY A 78 -29.15 -38.03 11.34
CA GLY A 78 -28.54 -38.71 12.49
C GLY A 78 -27.65 -37.78 13.30
N GLU A 79 -26.84 -36.96 12.62
CA GLU A 79 -25.98 -35.95 13.26
C GLU A 79 -26.79 -34.87 13.98
N LEU A 80 -27.90 -34.42 13.38
CA LEU A 80 -28.81 -33.44 13.98
C LEU A 80 -29.41 -33.97 15.30
N LEU A 81 -29.81 -35.23 15.35
CA LEU A 81 -30.36 -35.85 16.56
C LEU A 81 -29.34 -35.90 17.71
N ILE A 82 -28.08 -36.23 17.40
CA ILE A 82 -27.00 -36.27 18.40
C ILE A 82 -26.69 -34.86 18.90
N ARG A 83 -26.61 -33.89 17.99
CA ARG A 83 -26.39 -32.48 18.33
C ARG A 83 -27.48 -31.93 19.23
N GLN A 84 -28.76 -32.23 18.95
CA GLN A 84 -29.88 -31.82 19.81
C GLN A 84 -29.79 -32.39 21.22
N LEU A 85 -29.30 -33.63 21.37
CA LEU A 85 -29.09 -34.24 22.69
C LEU A 85 -27.96 -33.52 23.44
N GLN A 86 -26.84 -33.24 22.76
CA GLN A 86 -25.69 -32.52 23.33
C GLN A 86 -26.07 -31.07 23.72
N ASP A 87 -26.80 -30.37 22.86
CA ASP A 87 -27.28 -29.01 23.12
C ASP A 87 -28.25 -28.99 24.32
N SER A 88 -29.12 -30.01 24.47
CA SER A 88 -30.02 -30.15 25.62
C SER A 88 -29.25 -30.36 26.93
N GLN A 89 -28.14 -31.10 26.88
CA GLN A 89 -27.25 -31.30 28.04
C GLN A 89 -26.51 -30.02 28.41
N GLN A 90 -26.04 -29.27 27.40
CA GLN A 90 -25.21 -28.09 27.63
C GLN A 90 -26.04 -26.86 28.04
N PHE A 91 -27.24 -26.69 27.48
CA PHE A 91 -28.06 -25.48 27.65
C PHE A 91 -29.32 -25.72 28.47
N GLY A 92 -29.73 -26.97 28.70
CA GLY A 92 -31.06 -27.30 29.19
C GLY A 92 -32.10 -27.37 28.07
N PRO A 93 -33.25 -28.04 28.30
CA PRO A 93 -34.20 -28.39 27.24
C PRO A 93 -34.86 -27.17 26.57
N GLU A 94 -35.14 -26.11 27.33
CA GLU A 94 -35.84 -24.91 26.83
C GLU A 94 -34.91 -24.08 25.93
N LEU A 95 -33.69 -23.79 26.37
CA LEU A 95 -32.69 -23.08 25.58
C LEU A 95 -32.21 -23.89 24.36
N ALA A 96 -32.07 -25.22 24.49
CA ALA A 96 -31.76 -26.10 23.36
C ALA A 96 -32.86 -26.13 22.30
N ALA A 97 -34.14 -26.08 22.71
CA ALA A 97 -35.25 -25.99 21.77
C ALA A 97 -35.25 -24.65 21.00
N LEU A 98 -35.04 -23.53 21.68
CA LEU A 98 -34.97 -22.20 21.05
C LEU A 98 -33.79 -22.11 20.07
N THR A 99 -32.60 -22.52 20.50
CA THR A 99 -31.39 -22.49 19.66
C THR A 99 -31.46 -23.44 18.48
N GLY A 100 -32.03 -24.63 18.65
CA GLY A 100 -32.26 -25.58 17.56
C GLY A 100 -33.22 -25.02 16.50
N GLN A 101 -34.30 -24.36 16.93
CA GLN A 101 -35.21 -23.67 16.01
C GLN A 101 -34.52 -22.48 15.30
N ALA A 102 -33.70 -21.72 16.02
CA ALA A 102 -32.96 -20.59 15.45
C ALA A 102 -31.97 -21.06 14.36
N GLN A 103 -31.21 -22.13 14.62
CA GLN A 103 -30.30 -22.73 13.65
C GLN A 103 -31.03 -23.24 12.41
N ALA A 104 -32.19 -23.89 12.60
CA ALA A 104 -33.01 -24.38 11.49
C ALA A 104 -33.56 -23.22 10.64
N ALA A 105 -34.05 -22.16 11.28
CA ALA A 105 -34.53 -20.96 10.59
C ALA A 105 -33.41 -20.29 9.77
N PHE A 106 -32.22 -20.11 10.37
CA PHE A 106 -31.08 -19.53 9.67
C PHE A 106 -30.63 -20.39 8.47
N SER A 107 -30.58 -21.71 8.64
CA SER A 107 -30.22 -22.65 7.57
C SER A 107 -31.25 -22.68 6.44
N ALA A 108 -32.51 -22.35 6.74
CA ALA A 108 -33.58 -22.21 5.76
C ALA A 108 -33.59 -20.83 5.06
N GLY A 109 -32.66 -19.93 5.39
CA GLY A 109 -32.59 -18.58 4.84
C GLY A 109 -33.51 -17.57 5.51
N ASP A 110 -34.26 -17.97 6.55
CA ASP A 110 -35.11 -17.07 7.35
C ASP A 110 -34.30 -16.44 8.48
N ALA A 111 -33.49 -15.44 8.12
CA ALA A 111 -32.65 -14.73 9.07
C ALA A 111 -33.46 -13.98 10.14
N ALA A 112 -34.62 -13.39 9.77
CA ALA A 112 -35.45 -12.63 10.69
C ALA A 112 -35.96 -13.50 11.86
N LYS A 113 -36.47 -14.70 11.55
CA LYS A 113 -36.92 -15.64 12.58
C LYS A 113 -35.76 -16.17 13.43
N ALA A 114 -34.58 -16.39 12.84
CA ALA A 114 -33.41 -16.81 13.59
C ALA A 114 -32.97 -15.76 14.61
N LEU A 115 -33.00 -14.47 14.25
CA LEU A 115 -32.66 -13.36 15.13
C LEU A 115 -33.60 -13.27 16.33
N ASP A 116 -34.91 -13.38 16.10
CA ASP A 116 -35.93 -13.38 17.16
C ASP A 116 -35.71 -14.55 18.14
N LEU A 117 -35.52 -15.76 17.62
CA LEU A 117 -35.30 -16.96 18.45
C LEU A 117 -34.01 -16.91 19.26
N TYR A 118 -32.91 -16.39 18.70
CA TYR A 118 -31.68 -16.17 19.48
C TYR A 118 -31.83 -15.04 20.50
N GLY A 119 -32.63 -14.01 20.21
CA GLY A 119 -32.99 -12.97 21.16
C GLY A 119 -33.78 -13.52 22.35
N GLN A 120 -34.77 -14.37 22.11
CA GLN A 120 -35.52 -15.07 23.15
C GLN A 120 -34.61 -15.97 23.99
N ALA A 121 -33.72 -16.74 23.36
CA ALA A 121 -32.75 -17.58 24.06
C ALA A 121 -31.81 -16.75 24.95
N ALA A 122 -31.34 -15.59 24.48
CA ALA A 122 -30.48 -14.70 25.27
C ALA A 122 -31.22 -14.12 26.48
N ALA A 123 -32.47 -13.68 26.30
CA ALA A 123 -33.30 -13.14 27.37
C ALA A 123 -33.62 -14.21 28.43
N GLU A 124 -33.94 -15.42 27.99
CA GLU A 124 -34.21 -16.56 28.88
C GLU A 124 -32.97 -16.95 29.68
N ALA A 125 -31.82 -17.10 29.02
CA ALA A 125 -30.56 -17.40 29.71
C ALA A 125 -30.20 -16.31 30.74
N ARG A 126 -30.51 -15.04 30.46
CA ARG A 126 -30.32 -13.95 31.41
C ARG A 126 -31.26 -14.06 32.60
N ARG A 127 -32.52 -14.43 32.39
CA ARG A 127 -33.52 -14.67 33.45
C ARG A 127 -33.12 -15.82 34.38
N GLU A 128 -32.50 -16.86 33.82
CA GLU A 128 -31.95 -18.00 34.57
C GLU A 128 -30.62 -17.70 35.28
N GLY A 129 -30.08 -16.48 35.16
CA GLY A 129 -28.79 -16.11 35.75
C GLY A 129 -27.57 -16.73 35.03
N ARG A 130 -27.76 -17.30 33.84
CA ARG A 130 -26.71 -17.95 33.03
C ARG A 130 -26.05 -16.93 32.10
N SER A 131 -25.31 -15.98 32.69
CA SER A 131 -24.71 -14.84 31.97
C SER A 131 -23.85 -15.21 30.76
N ASP A 132 -23.08 -16.30 30.82
CA ASP A 132 -22.24 -16.74 29.69
C ASP A 132 -23.06 -17.22 28.49
N LEU A 133 -24.17 -17.92 28.74
CA LEU A 133 -25.08 -18.36 27.68
C LEU A 133 -25.88 -17.19 27.11
N ALA A 134 -26.32 -16.26 27.96
CA ALA A 134 -26.96 -15.02 27.53
C ALA A 134 -26.03 -14.24 26.58
N PHE A 135 -24.76 -14.11 26.95
CA PHE A 135 -23.75 -13.48 26.09
C PHE A 135 -23.56 -14.25 24.78
N GLN A 136 -23.41 -15.58 24.84
CA GLN A 136 -23.20 -16.42 23.65
C GLN A 136 -24.35 -16.30 22.65
N PHE A 137 -25.60 -16.32 23.11
CA PHE A 137 -26.76 -16.20 22.24
C PHE A 137 -26.91 -14.78 21.67
N GLY A 138 -26.69 -13.74 22.48
CA GLY A 138 -26.65 -12.36 22.01
C GLY A 138 -25.55 -12.13 20.95
N TYR A 139 -24.35 -12.66 21.19
CA TYR A 139 -23.24 -12.58 20.25
C TYR A 139 -23.54 -13.30 18.92
N THR A 140 -24.20 -14.46 19.01
CA THR A 140 -24.61 -15.24 17.83
C THR A 140 -25.67 -14.50 17.02
N ARG A 141 -26.68 -13.92 17.67
CA ARG A 141 -27.69 -13.06 17.04
C ARG A 141 -27.02 -11.94 16.26
N ALA A 142 -26.19 -11.13 16.91
CA ALA A 142 -25.56 -10.01 16.22
C ALA A 142 -24.56 -10.43 15.12
N SER A 143 -23.94 -11.60 15.24
CA SER A 143 -23.12 -12.19 14.16
C SER A 143 -23.95 -12.55 12.92
N ILE A 144 -25.22 -12.95 13.09
CA ILE A 144 -26.15 -13.18 11.98
C ILE A 144 -26.51 -11.84 11.31
N GLU A 145 -26.68 -10.77 12.08
CA GLU A 145 -26.93 -9.42 11.54
C GLU A 145 -25.76 -8.91 10.70
N VAL A 146 -24.52 -9.12 11.18
CA VAL A 146 -23.30 -8.85 10.39
C VAL A 146 -23.30 -9.64 9.08
N LYS A 147 -23.59 -10.94 9.12
CA LYS A 147 -23.65 -11.77 7.90
C LYS A 147 -24.76 -11.34 6.95
N SER A 148 -25.86 -10.84 7.48
CA SER A 148 -27.02 -10.32 6.72
C SER A 148 -26.81 -8.86 6.27
N GLN A 149 -25.64 -8.27 6.54
CA GLN A 149 -25.29 -6.88 6.22
C GLN A 149 -26.20 -5.83 6.90
N SER A 150 -26.87 -6.22 7.98
CA SER A 150 -27.66 -5.34 8.84
C SER A 150 -26.75 -4.59 9.82
N TRP A 151 -25.84 -3.77 9.28
CA TRP A 151 -24.71 -3.19 10.01
C TRP A 151 -25.12 -2.30 11.20
N ASP A 152 -26.22 -1.56 11.08
CA ASP A 152 -26.69 -0.66 12.14
C ASP A 152 -27.22 -1.43 13.35
N ALA A 153 -28.10 -2.41 13.10
CA ALA A 153 -28.61 -3.32 14.13
C ALA A 153 -27.45 -4.09 14.79
N ALA A 154 -26.55 -4.67 13.99
CA ALA A 154 -25.39 -5.40 14.49
C ALA A 154 -24.52 -4.55 15.43
N ALA A 155 -24.22 -3.31 15.04
CA ALA A 155 -23.42 -2.41 15.86
C ALA A 155 -24.12 -2.05 17.18
N ALA A 156 -25.43 -1.78 17.14
CA ALA A 156 -26.21 -1.47 18.32
C ALA A 156 -26.29 -2.66 19.29
N ASP A 157 -26.67 -3.83 18.79
CA ASP A 157 -26.83 -5.05 19.59
C ASP A 157 -25.51 -5.51 20.22
N LEU A 158 -24.38 -5.42 19.49
CA LEU A 158 -23.06 -5.76 20.04
C LEU A 158 -22.60 -4.79 21.11
N LEU A 159 -22.87 -3.49 20.96
CA LEU A 159 -22.54 -2.50 21.98
C LEU A 159 -23.37 -2.72 23.24
N GLU A 160 -24.68 -2.92 23.10
CA GLU A 160 -25.57 -3.25 24.23
C GLU A 160 -25.10 -4.52 24.95
N LEU A 161 -24.69 -5.54 24.19
CA LEU A 161 -24.19 -6.80 24.74
C LEU A 161 -22.91 -6.59 25.58
N VAL A 162 -21.99 -5.76 25.10
CA VAL A 162 -20.73 -5.46 25.80
C VAL A 162 -20.97 -4.63 27.07
N GLU A 163 -21.95 -3.72 27.05
CA GLU A 163 -22.34 -2.97 28.25
C GLU A 163 -23.06 -3.85 29.28
N ALA A 164 -23.89 -4.80 28.82
CA ALA A 164 -24.59 -5.72 29.72
C ALA A 164 -23.66 -6.74 30.39
N PHE A 165 -22.55 -7.11 29.72
CA PHE A 165 -21.62 -8.15 30.19
C PHE A 165 -20.15 -7.70 30.07
N PRO A 166 -19.72 -6.65 30.79
CA PRO A 166 -18.41 -6.03 30.59
C PRO A 166 -17.23 -6.93 30.99
N GLN A 167 -17.47 -7.92 31.86
CA GLN A 167 -16.45 -8.87 32.34
C GLN A 167 -16.41 -10.18 31.55
N ASN A 168 -17.23 -10.32 30.49
CA ASN A 168 -17.21 -11.54 29.69
C ASN A 168 -15.90 -11.60 28.88
N SER A 169 -15.26 -12.78 28.84
CA SER A 169 -14.01 -12.99 28.10
C SER A 169 -14.11 -12.67 26.60
N LYS A 170 -15.33 -12.71 26.02
CA LYS A 170 -15.61 -12.39 24.62
C LYS A 170 -16.08 -10.95 24.36
N ALA A 171 -16.20 -10.13 25.41
CA ALA A 171 -16.58 -8.73 25.27
C ALA A 171 -15.64 -7.91 24.36
N PRO A 172 -14.29 -8.09 24.39
CA PRO A 172 -13.41 -7.41 23.45
C PRO A 172 -13.74 -7.73 21.98
N GLN A 173 -13.96 -9.01 21.65
CA GLN A 173 -14.28 -9.45 20.30
C GLN A 173 -15.65 -8.92 19.83
N ALA A 174 -16.64 -8.85 20.71
CA ALA A 174 -17.93 -8.24 20.42
C ALA A 174 -17.81 -6.74 20.14
N HIS A 175 -17.05 -6.02 20.96
CA HIS A 175 -16.82 -4.59 20.76
C HIS A 175 -16.04 -4.30 19.47
N LEU A 176 -15.04 -5.13 19.13
CA LEU A 176 -14.32 -5.01 17.87
C LEU A 176 -15.23 -5.27 16.66
N LEU A 177 -16.12 -6.27 16.76
CA LEU A 177 -17.09 -6.56 15.71
C LEU A 177 -18.11 -5.42 15.54
N ALA A 178 -18.50 -4.74 16.63
CA ALA A 178 -19.32 -3.53 16.57
C ALA A 178 -18.59 -2.39 15.83
N ALA A 179 -17.30 -2.19 16.12
CA ALA A 179 -16.47 -1.23 15.41
C ALA A 179 -16.37 -1.57 13.91
N TYR A 180 -16.19 -2.85 13.57
CA TYR A 180 -16.21 -3.31 12.18
C TYR A 180 -17.53 -3.03 11.47
N ALA A 181 -18.67 -3.31 12.12
CA ALA A 181 -19.99 -3.01 11.56
C ALA A 181 -20.18 -1.50 11.32
N ARG A 182 -19.76 -0.65 12.27
CA ARG A 182 -19.74 0.82 12.08
C ARG A 182 -18.85 1.25 10.91
N GLY A 183 -17.68 0.65 10.76
CA GLY A 183 -16.80 0.87 9.61
C GLY A 183 -17.47 0.52 8.28
N LYS A 184 -18.23 -0.58 8.22
CA LYS A 184 -19.01 -0.97 7.04
C LYS A 184 -20.18 -0.03 6.74
N MET A 185 -20.84 0.51 7.76
CA MET A 185 -21.83 1.58 7.56
C MET A 185 -21.19 2.81 6.93
N TYR A 186 -20.03 3.23 7.45
CA TYR A 186 -19.29 4.38 6.91
C TYR A 186 -18.83 4.13 5.47
N ASP A 187 -18.26 2.95 5.16
CA ASP A 187 -17.86 2.59 3.80
C ASP A 187 -19.05 2.65 2.82
N ALA A 188 -20.25 2.23 3.25
CA ALA A 188 -21.45 2.24 2.42
C ALA A 188 -22.03 3.66 2.21
N LYS A 189 -21.97 4.51 3.24
CA LYS A 189 -22.45 5.90 3.21
C LYS A 189 -21.49 6.81 3.98
N PRO A 190 -20.45 7.34 3.31
CA PRO A 190 -19.49 8.22 3.97
C PRO A 190 -20.13 9.54 4.39
N THR A 191 -20.25 9.77 5.70
CA THR A 191 -20.69 11.05 6.28
C THR A 191 -19.71 11.51 7.36
N PRO A 192 -19.61 12.83 7.63
CA PRO A 192 -18.77 13.34 8.72
C PRO A 192 -19.14 12.74 10.09
N GLU A 193 -20.42 12.55 10.37
CA GLU A 193 -20.91 11.97 11.63
C GLU A 193 -20.53 10.49 11.73
N GLY A 194 -20.69 9.72 10.65
CA GLY A 194 -20.31 8.32 10.60
C GLY A 194 -18.80 8.12 10.72
N LEU A 195 -18.03 9.06 10.14
CA LEU A 195 -16.58 9.11 10.24
C LEU A 195 -16.12 9.30 11.70
N THR A 196 -16.73 10.25 12.41
CA THR A 196 -16.45 10.53 13.82
C THR A 196 -16.84 9.33 14.69
N ALA A 197 -18.06 8.81 14.52
CA ALA A 197 -18.53 7.65 15.28
C ALA A 197 -17.65 6.41 15.08
N TYR A 198 -17.13 6.18 13.86
CA TYR A 198 -16.22 5.06 13.60
C TYR A 198 -14.84 5.24 14.23
N ALA A 199 -14.29 6.46 14.24
CA ALA A 199 -13.04 6.72 14.96
C ALA A 199 -13.22 6.58 16.48
N GLU A 200 -14.30 7.14 17.03
CA GLU A 200 -14.60 7.11 18.47
C GLU A 200 -14.74 5.68 19.00
N ILE A 201 -15.45 4.80 18.28
CA ILE A 201 -15.58 3.39 18.72
C ILE A 201 -14.25 2.63 18.68
N LEU A 202 -13.37 2.92 17.73
CA LEU A 202 -12.04 2.32 17.66
C LEU A 202 -11.15 2.82 18.80
N ASP A 203 -11.17 4.11 19.11
CA ASP A 203 -10.43 4.68 20.25
C ASP A 203 -10.98 4.21 21.60
N ALA A 204 -12.30 4.11 21.74
CA ALA A 204 -12.94 3.52 22.91
C ALA A 204 -12.51 2.07 23.11
N HIS A 205 -12.46 1.27 22.03
CA HIS A 205 -11.99 -0.11 22.09
C HIS A 205 -10.53 -0.18 22.56
N ARG A 206 -9.65 0.62 21.95
CA ARG A 206 -8.21 0.68 22.28
C ARG A 206 -7.99 1.08 23.73
N THR A 207 -8.81 1.97 24.27
CA THR A 207 -8.72 2.44 25.66
C THR A 207 -9.24 1.40 26.64
N ARG A 208 -10.36 0.72 26.32
CA ARG A 208 -11.00 -0.26 27.20
C ARG A 208 -10.29 -1.61 27.25
N PHE A 209 -9.70 -2.04 26.15
CA PHE A 209 -9.13 -3.39 25.98
C PHE A 209 -7.63 -3.39 25.68
N LEU A 210 -6.86 -2.56 26.39
CA LEU A 210 -5.40 -2.38 26.19
C LEU A 210 -4.58 -3.67 26.25
N ALA A 211 -5.00 -4.63 27.09
CA ALA A 211 -4.27 -5.88 27.32
C ALA A 211 -4.77 -7.05 26.46
N ASP A 212 -5.86 -6.87 25.69
CA ASP A 212 -6.43 -7.93 24.87
C ASP A 212 -5.78 -7.96 23.48
N SER A 213 -5.71 -9.16 22.89
CA SER A 213 -5.23 -9.37 21.52
C SER A 213 -5.96 -8.54 20.45
N THR A 214 -7.21 -8.14 20.70
CA THR A 214 -8.04 -7.31 19.82
C THR A 214 -7.58 -5.85 19.73
N PHE A 215 -6.77 -5.37 20.68
CA PHE A 215 -6.18 -4.03 20.66
C PHE A 215 -5.43 -3.75 19.34
N ALA A 216 -4.65 -4.72 18.87
CA ALA A 216 -3.84 -4.57 17.66
C ALA A 216 -4.70 -4.49 16.38
N GLU A 217 -5.83 -5.20 16.33
CA GLU A 217 -6.77 -5.12 15.20
C GLU A 217 -7.51 -3.78 15.18
N ALA A 218 -7.97 -3.28 16.32
CA ALA A 218 -8.58 -1.94 16.37
C ALA A 218 -7.57 -0.85 16.01
N THR A 219 -6.32 -0.97 16.46
CA THR A 219 -5.23 -0.05 16.10
C THR A 219 -4.95 -0.07 14.60
N TRP A 220 -4.93 -1.26 13.97
CA TRP A 220 -4.80 -1.39 12.52
C TRP A 220 -5.95 -0.70 11.78
N MET A 221 -7.20 -0.94 12.18
CA MET A 221 -8.38 -0.34 11.56
C MET A 221 -8.38 1.20 11.67
N LEU A 222 -7.93 1.73 12.80
CA LEU A 222 -7.80 3.17 13.00
C LEU A 222 -6.65 3.76 12.16
N ALA A 223 -5.53 3.06 12.06
CA ALA A 223 -4.40 3.48 11.23
C ALA A 223 -4.80 3.57 9.74
N GLU A 224 -5.53 2.57 9.22
CA GLU A 224 -6.07 2.60 7.86
C GLU A 224 -7.06 3.77 7.66
N LEU A 225 -7.86 4.09 8.68
CA LEU A 225 -8.80 5.20 8.62
C LEU A 225 -8.07 6.56 8.55
N GLU A 226 -7.05 6.77 9.37
CA GLU A 226 -6.24 8.00 9.35
C GLU A 226 -5.42 8.11 8.06
N GLU A 227 -4.90 7.00 7.53
CA GLU A 227 -4.22 6.98 6.24
C GLU A 227 -5.17 7.43 5.11
N ARG A 228 -6.41 6.93 5.07
CA ARG A 228 -7.43 7.37 4.10
C ARG A 228 -7.82 8.84 4.26
N ARG A 229 -7.73 9.40 5.46
CA ARG A 229 -7.96 10.83 5.74
C ARG A 229 -6.78 11.72 5.34
N GLY A 230 -5.67 11.14 4.87
CA GLY A 230 -4.43 11.85 4.58
C GLY A 230 -3.64 12.26 5.84
N ARG A 231 -4.08 11.83 7.03
CA ARG A 231 -3.43 12.08 8.33
C ARG A 231 -2.26 11.12 8.53
N SER A 232 -1.23 11.33 7.71
CA SER A 232 -0.13 10.38 7.53
C SER A 232 0.73 10.23 8.79
N ALA A 233 0.88 11.31 9.58
CA ALA A 233 1.66 11.29 10.82
C ALA A 233 0.95 10.49 11.93
N GLU A 234 -0.37 10.66 12.05
CA GLU A 234 -1.21 9.93 12.98
C GLU A 234 -1.26 8.44 12.62
N ALA A 235 -1.45 8.12 11.33
CA ALA A 235 -1.41 6.75 10.83
C ALA A 235 -0.07 6.07 11.10
N LEU A 236 1.06 6.78 10.89
CA LEU A 236 2.40 6.28 11.18
C LEU A 236 2.53 5.85 12.65
N GLU A 237 2.14 6.69 13.59
CA GLU A 237 2.25 6.38 15.01
C GLU A 237 1.33 5.20 15.40
N LEU A 238 0.14 5.10 14.82
CA LEU A 238 -0.75 3.96 15.05
C LEU A 238 -0.16 2.64 14.52
N TYR A 239 0.37 2.61 13.30
CA TYR A 239 1.00 1.40 12.77
C TYR A 239 2.20 0.94 13.62
N ARG A 240 2.93 1.87 14.25
CA ARG A 240 4.06 1.56 15.14
C ARG A 240 3.64 0.92 16.47
N LEU A 241 2.39 1.11 16.89
CA LEU A 241 1.85 0.51 18.12
C LEU A 241 1.48 -0.98 17.94
N ILE A 242 1.45 -1.49 16.71
CA ILE A 242 1.11 -2.90 16.45
C ILE A 242 2.26 -3.81 16.92
N PRO A 243 2.01 -4.78 17.81
CA PRO A 243 3.04 -5.69 18.32
C PRO A 243 3.71 -6.51 17.21
N ARG A 244 5.00 -6.85 17.39
CA ARG A 244 5.80 -7.59 16.41
C ARG A 244 5.41 -9.05 16.24
N ASP A 245 4.79 -9.64 17.26
CA ASP A 245 4.27 -11.00 17.31
C ASP A 245 2.83 -11.11 16.79
N HIS A 246 2.17 -9.99 16.50
CA HIS A 246 0.82 -9.97 15.96
C HIS A 246 0.77 -10.38 14.47
N LYS A 247 -0.33 -11.00 14.03
CA LYS A 247 -0.50 -11.43 12.62
C LYS A 247 -0.42 -10.29 11.59
N ARG A 248 -0.67 -9.05 12.00
CA ARG A 248 -0.55 -7.83 11.16
C ARG A 248 0.83 -7.18 11.23
N ALA A 249 1.77 -7.69 12.02
CA ALA A 249 3.06 -7.02 12.27
C ALA A 249 3.81 -6.69 10.98
N ALA A 250 3.92 -7.64 10.06
CA ALA A 250 4.64 -7.42 8.82
C ALA A 250 3.95 -6.40 7.91
N ALA A 251 2.62 -6.47 7.80
CA ALA A 251 1.83 -5.47 7.06
C ALA A 251 1.96 -4.07 7.69
N ALA A 252 2.01 -3.98 9.02
CA ALA A 252 2.22 -2.74 9.75
C ALA A 252 3.60 -2.14 9.49
N GLN A 253 4.66 -2.95 9.45
CA GLN A 253 6.01 -2.47 9.10
C GLN A 253 6.08 -1.91 7.68
N LEU A 254 5.42 -2.56 6.71
CA LEU A 254 5.30 -2.03 5.35
C LEU A 254 4.49 -0.71 5.31
N ALA A 255 3.42 -0.64 6.10
CA ALA A 255 2.63 0.57 6.22
C ALA A 255 3.43 1.72 6.85
N VAL A 256 4.24 1.46 7.89
CA VAL A 256 5.18 2.43 8.46
C VAL A 256 6.14 2.96 7.39
N ALA A 257 6.74 2.07 6.59
CA ALA A 257 7.64 2.47 5.51
C ALA A 257 6.95 3.33 4.44
N ARG A 258 5.73 2.96 4.06
CA ARG A 258 4.90 3.74 3.14
C ARG A 258 4.56 5.12 3.72
N MET A 259 4.20 5.21 5.01
CA MET A 259 3.90 6.49 5.67
C MET A 259 5.13 7.38 5.77
N PHE A 260 6.31 6.83 6.02
CA PHE A 260 7.55 7.60 5.92
C PHE A 260 7.74 8.17 4.51
N GLU A 261 7.58 7.39 3.43
CA GLU A 261 7.70 7.93 2.07
C GLU A 261 6.68 9.07 1.80
N VAL A 262 5.42 8.90 2.23
CA VAL A 262 4.37 9.92 2.04
C VAL A 262 4.71 11.22 2.79
N ILE A 263 5.07 11.14 4.06
CA ILE A 263 5.43 12.32 4.87
C ILE A 263 6.69 12.98 4.31
N PHE A 264 7.66 12.19 3.85
CA PHE A 264 8.87 12.71 3.22
C PHE A 264 8.53 13.54 1.97
N ASP A 265 7.69 13.00 1.08
CA ASP A 265 7.28 13.70 -0.14
C ASP A 265 6.47 14.98 0.19
N GLN A 266 5.54 14.94 1.15
CA GLN A 266 4.78 16.12 1.61
C GLN A 266 5.67 17.23 2.18
N ARG A 267 6.66 16.88 3.01
CA ARG A 267 7.61 17.84 3.58
C ARG A 267 8.48 18.48 2.51
N ARG A 268 8.89 17.69 1.51
CA ARG A 268 9.66 18.19 0.36
C ARG A 268 8.85 19.17 -0.49
N GLU A 269 7.57 18.90 -0.71
CA GLU A 269 6.68 19.82 -1.43
C GLU A 269 6.49 21.16 -0.71
N ARG A 270 6.66 21.19 0.61
CA ARG A 270 6.58 22.39 1.46
C ARG A 270 7.93 23.06 1.73
N ASP A 271 9.02 22.56 1.15
CA ASP A 271 10.39 23.01 1.40
C ASP A 271 10.78 23.04 2.90
N GLU A 272 10.23 22.12 3.70
CA GLU A 272 10.52 22.04 5.13
C GLU A 272 11.92 21.44 5.40
N PRO A 273 12.63 21.84 6.47
CA PRO A 273 13.92 21.26 6.86
C PRO A 273 13.80 19.74 7.13
N GLN A 274 14.57 18.93 6.39
CA GLN A 274 14.41 17.47 6.37
C GLN A 274 15.29 16.73 7.40
N GLY A 275 16.37 17.35 7.87
CA GLY A 275 17.50 16.65 8.51
C GLY A 275 17.15 15.66 9.63
N THR A 276 16.53 16.11 10.72
CA THR A 276 16.29 15.27 11.91
C THR A 276 15.23 14.19 11.68
N TRP A 277 14.24 14.48 10.84
CA TRP A 277 13.15 13.56 10.55
C TRP A 277 13.61 12.45 9.60
N ASP A 278 14.42 12.77 8.60
CA ASP A 278 15.02 11.79 7.68
C ASP A 278 15.86 10.76 8.46
N ASP A 279 16.67 11.22 9.42
CA ASP A 279 17.48 10.35 10.27
C ASP A 279 16.62 9.43 11.14
N GLN A 280 15.49 9.93 11.66
CA GLN A 280 14.53 9.13 12.41
C GLN A 280 13.87 8.07 11.53
N ALA A 281 13.44 8.43 10.31
CA ALA A 281 12.82 7.52 9.35
C ALA A 281 13.80 6.41 8.94
N ILE A 282 15.00 6.80 8.51
CA ILE A 282 16.08 5.88 8.10
C ILE A 282 16.42 4.93 9.26
N GLY A 283 16.68 5.47 10.46
CA GLY A 283 17.03 4.67 11.63
C GLY A 283 15.90 3.72 12.08
N SER A 284 14.64 4.11 11.89
CA SER A 284 13.49 3.25 12.21
C SER A 284 13.37 2.09 11.22
N LEU A 285 13.50 2.35 9.92
CA LEU A 285 13.44 1.33 8.88
C LEU A 285 14.63 0.37 8.93
N GLN A 286 15.83 0.87 9.20
CA GLN A 286 17.02 0.04 9.39
C GLN A 286 16.90 -0.92 10.57
N LYS A 287 16.17 -0.56 11.64
CA LYS A 287 15.91 -1.45 12.79
C LYS A 287 14.85 -2.51 12.51
N MET A 288 14.00 -2.30 11.51
CA MET A 288 13.01 -3.29 11.05
C MET A 288 13.66 -4.28 10.08
N LEU A 289 14.67 -3.83 9.35
CA LEU A 289 15.50 -4.69 8.55
C LEU A 289 16.51 -5.44 9.42
N PRO A 290 16.84 -6.68 9.06
CA PRO A 290 17.96 -7.38 9.66
C PRO A 290 19.27 -6.68 9.33
N ALA A 291 20.29 -6.86 10.18
CA ALA A 291 21.58 -6.20 10.02
C ALA A 291 22.19 -6.52 8.64
N ALA A 292 22.46 -5.47 7.86
CA ALA A 292 23.01 -5.60 6.50
C ALA A 292 24.34 -6.38 6.52
N ARG A 293 24.32 -7.61 6.01
CA ARG A 293 25.50 -8.46 5.82
C ARG A 293 25.47 -9.06 4.42
N GLN A 294 26.65 -9.22 3.82
CA GLN A 294 26.79 -9.92 2.54
C GLN A 294 26.24 -11.36 2.67
N GLY A 295 25.43 -11.79 1.69
CA GLY A 295 24.82 -13.12 1.66
C GLY A 295 23.57 -13.29 2.52
N MET A 296 23.01 -12.19 3.05
CA MET A 296 21.76 -12.22 3.78
C MET A 296 20.58 -12.60 2.88
N THR A 297 19.71 -13.52 3.33
CA THR A 297 18.41 -13.80 2.72
C THR A 297 17.33 -12.84 3.21
N LEU A 298 16.70 -12.12 2.28
CA LEU A 298 15.54 -11.26 2.55
C LEU A 298 14.27 -11.97 2.09
N ASP A 299 13.23 -11.98 2.93
CA ASP A 299 11.89 -12.34 2.47
C ASP A 299 11.28 -11.23 1.59
N LEU A 300 10.10 -11.48 0.99
CA LEU A 300 9.45 -10.53 0.09
C LEU A 300 9.11 -9.20 0.77
N GLN A 301 8.69 -9.23 2.04
CA GLN A 301 8.29 -8.04 2.79
C GLN A 301 9.53 -7.22 3.18
N GLN A 302 10.60 -7.87 3.62
CA GLN A 302 11.89 -7.25 3.89
C GLN A 302 12.51 -6.65 2.62
N ALA A 303 12.35 -7.32 1.47
CA ALA A 303 12.80 -6.79 0.19
C ALA A 303 12.04 -5.51 -0.20
N GLU A 304 10.71 -5.48 -0.04
CA GLU A 304 9.92 -4.27 -0.27
C GLU A 304 10.32 -3.14 0.70
N LEU A 305 10.51 -3.46 1.98
CA LEU A 305 10.97 -2.52 2.99
C LEU A 305 12.34 -1.91 2.63
N ALA A 306 13.28 -2.73 2.16
CA ALA A 306 14.61 -2.30 1.72
C ALA A 306 14.54 -1.38 0.48
N ILE A 307 13.62 -1.66 -0.46
CA ILE A 307 13.38 -0.80 -1.63
C ILE A 307 12.86 0.58 -1.19
N ARG A 308 11.91 0.63 -0.25
CA ARG A 308 11.36 1.90 0.28
C ARG A 308 12.42 2.71 1.03
N LEU A 309 13.22 2.04 1.87
CA LEU A 309 14.38 2.66 2.52
C LEU A 309 15.35 3.24 1.47
N ALA A 310 15.68 2.50 0.43
CA ALA A 310 16.55 2.97 -0.65
C ALA A 310 15.98 4.21 -1.37
N ARG A 311 14.67 4.30 -1.58
CA ARG A 311 14.04 5.50 -2.16
C ARG A 311 14.20 6.73 -1.28
N ILE A 312 14.04 6.59 0.03
CA ILE A 312 14.27 7.69 0.99
C ILE A 312 15.75 8.13 0.93
N LEU A 313 16.68 7.17 0.97
CA LEU A 313 18.12 7.45 0.89
C LEU A 313 18.53 8.18 -0.40
N LEU A 314 17.94 7.80 -1.54
CA LEU A 314 18.22 8.42 -2.84
C LEU A 314 17.62 9.83 -2.99
N ARG A 315 16.54 10.15 -2.26
CA ARG A 315 15.85 11.44 -2.35
C ARG A 315 16.26 12.45 -1.28
N ARG A 316 17.00 12.02 -0.25
CA ARG A 316 17.55 12.88 0.81
C ARG A 316 18.47 13.96 0.22
N LYS A 317 18.63 15.08 0.94
CA LYS A 317 19.62 16.13 0.63
C LYS A 317 20.70 16.22 1.74
N PRO A 318 21.97 15.85 1.49
CA PRO A 318 22.49 15.22 0.28
C PRO A 318 22.04 13.74 0.14
N PRO A 319 21.95 13.20 -1.10
CA PRO A 319 21.59 11.80 -1.31
C PRO A 319 22.63 10.82 -0.76
N GLN A 320 22.19 9.68 -0.25
CA GLN A 320 23.05 8.60 0.24
C GLN A 320 23.08 7.42 -0.74
N PHE A 321 23.83 7.57 -1.83
CA PHE A 321 23.84 6.59 -2.92
C PHE A 321 24.45 5.23 -2.55
N GLU A 322 25.53 5.20 -1.78
CA GLU A 322 26.24 3.96 -1.44
C GLU A 322 25.43 3.07 -0.48
N PRO A 323 24.86 3.59 0.63
CA PRO A 323 23.94 2.81 1.45
C PRO A 323 22.71 2.31 0.69
N ALA A 324 22.15 3.13 -0.23
CA ALA A 324 21.01 2.72 -1.05
C ALA A 324 21.39 1.55 -1.97
N ASP A 325 22.52 1.61 -2.66
CA ASP A 325 23.02 0.54 -3.53
C ASP A 325 23.24 -0.77 -2.77
N GLY A 326 23.76 -0.73 -1.54
CA GLY A 326 23.96 -1.92 -0.71
C GLY A 326 22.64 -2.69 -0.43
N TRP A 327 21.56 -1.97 -0.14
CA TRP A 327 20.23 -2.57 0.02
C TRP A 327 19.67 -3.10 -1.30
N LEU A 328 19.78 -2.32 -2.37
CA LEU A 328 19.25 -2.70 -3.68
C LEU A 328 19.95 -3.92 -4.28
N ALA A 329 21.28 -4.01 -4.12
CA ALA A 329 22.07 -5.18 -4.52
C ALA A 329 21.68 -6.43 -3.72
N SER A 330 21.43 -6.27 -2.41
CA SER A 330 20.91 -7.36 -1.56
C SER A 330 19.56 -7.85 -2.06
N VAL A 331 18.62 -6.95 -2.40
CA VAL A 331 17.32 -7.35 -2.95
C VAL A 331 17.48 -8.05 -4.31
N ALA A 332 18.27 -7.48 -5.22
CA ALA A 332 18.42 -8.01 -6.58
C ALA A 332 19.08 -9.40 -6.63
N SER A 333 19.99 -9.69 -5.68
CA SER A 333 20.65 -10.98 -5.53
C SER A 333 19.72 -12.04 -4.91
N ASN A 334 19.02 -11.71 -3.82
CA ASN A 334 18.10 -12.61 -3.12
C ASN A 334 16.88 -13.02 -3.94
N LEU A 335 16.35 -12.11 -4.76
CA LEU A 335 15.17 -12.36 -5.59
C LEU A 335 15.53 -12.92 -6.97
N SER A 336 16.76 -13.44 -7.15
CA SER A 336 17.12 -14.14 -8.38
C SER A 336 16.22 -15.37 -8.60
N PRO A 337 15.92 -15.73 -9.86
CA PRO A 337 15.02 -16.83 -10.15
C PRO A 337 15.65 -18.09 -9.57
N ARG A 338 14.89 -18.86 -8.78
CA ARG A 338 15.35 -20.20 -8.40
C ARG A 338 15.46 -21.01 -9.69
N GLU A 339 16.63 -21.56 -9.98
CA GLU A 339 16.83 -22.49 -11.11
C GLU A 339 16.05 -23.82 -10.92
N THR A 340 15.28 -23.97 -9.85
CA THR A 340 14.58 -25.19 -9.47
C THR A 340 13.06 -24.99 -9.35
N ALA A 341 12.36 -24.98 -10.48
CA ALA A 341 11.00 -25.52 -10.59
C ALA A 341 10.71 -25.81 -12.08
N ALA A 342 10.85 -27.08 -12.46
CA ALA A 342 10.62 -27.60 -13.80
C ALA A 342 9.12 -27.81 -14.09
N ASP A 343 8.28 -26.81 -13.80
CA ASP A 343 6.85 -26.88 -14.15
C ASP A 343 6.36 -25.52 -14.69
N PRO A 344 6.03 -25.39 -15.99
CA PRO A 344 5.63 -24.14 -16.63
C PRO A 344 4.13 -23.81 -16.41
N ALA A 345 3.55 -24.24 -15.29
CA ALA A 345 2.27 -23.73 -14.84
C ALA A 345 2.44 -22.25 -14.43
N ALA A 346 1.43 -21.43 -14.69
CA ALA A 346 1.46 -19.96 -14.51
C ALA A 346 2.25 -19.50 -13.27
N PRO A 347 3.03 -18.40 -13.37
CA PRO A 347 3.80 -17.90 -12.23
C PRO A 347 2.87 -17.72 -11.04
N ASP A 348 3.24 -18.33 -9.91
CA ASP A 348 2.56 -18.13 -8.64
C ASP A 348 2.52 -16.62 -8.33
N GLU A 349 1.50 -16.13 -7.62
CA GLU A 349 1.34 -14.73 -7.25
C GLU A 349 2.61 -14.21 -6.55
N ALA A 350 3.26 -15.07 -5.77
CA ALA A 350 4.53 -14.80 -5.11
C ALA A 350 5.71 -14.60 -6.08
N ASP A 351 5.74 -15.30 -7.22
CA ASP A 351 6.78 -15.15 -8.23
C ASP A 351 6.57 -13.85 -9.04
N ALA A 352 5.32 -13.46 -9.32
CA ALA A 352 5.01 -12.17 -9.92
C ALA A 352 5.51 -11.01 -9.03
N VAL A 353 5.16 -11.03 -7.74
CA VAL A 353 5.64 -10.04 -6.76
C VAL A 353 7.16 -10.04 -6.67
N ARG A 354 7.81 -11.21 -6.68
CA ARG A 354 9.28 -11.33 -6.68
C ARG A 354 9.90 -10.64 -7.89
N MET A 355 9.36 -10.86 -9.09
CA MET A 355 9.84 -10.23 -10.30
C MET A 355 9.68 -8.70 -10.27
N GLU A 356 8.53 -8.21 -9.80
CA GLU A 356 8.26 -6.78 -9.66
C GLU A 356 9.24 -6.10 -8.68
N LEU A 357 9.42 -6.67 -7.49
CA LEU A 357 10.36 -6.14 -6.50
C LEU A 357 11.80 -6.15 -7.04
N ARG A 358 12.20 -7.20 -7.76
CA ARG A 358 13.52 -7.26 -8.38
C ARG A 358 13.69 -6.19 -9.46
N ALA A 359 12.69 -5.98 -10.30
CA ALA A 359 12.70 -4.94 -11.33
C ALA A 359 12.83 -3.55 -10.69
N ALA A 360 12.00 -3.27 -9.67
CA ALA A 360 12.05 -2.02 -8.90
C ALA A 360 13.42 -1.79 -8.24
N ALA A 361 14.03 -2.83 -7.67
CA ALA A 361 15.35 -2.74 -7.07
C ALA A 361 16.43 -2.39 -8.11
N ARG A 362 16.43 -3.08 -9.27
CA ARG A 362 17.39 -2.82 -10.35
C ARG A 362 17.25 -1.40 -10.94
N GLN A 363 16.03 -0.89 -11.06
CA GLN A 363 15.78 0.47 -11.53
C GLN A 363 16.44 1.51 -10.61
N LEU A 364 16.18 1.41 -9.31
CA LEU A 364 16.80 2.29 -8.33
C LEU A 364 18.32 2.11 -8.28
N GLN A 365 18.81 0.90 -8.58
CA GLN A 365 20.24 0.61 -8.60
C GLN A 365 20.97 1.32 -9.75
N VAL A 366 20.33 1.50 -10.92
CA VAL A 366 20.88 2.34 -12.00
C VAL A 366 21.11 3.77 -11.48
N ILE A 367 20.15 4.31 -10.74
CA ILE A 367 20.23 5.68 -10.18
C ILE A 367 21.31 5.75 -9.09
N SER A 368 21.36 4.77 -8.17
CA SER A 368 22.37 4.75 -7.10
C SER A 368 23.80 4.61 -7.63
N LEU A 369 24.02 3.78 -8.65
CA LEU A 369 25.32 3.62 -9.30
C LEU A 369 25.72 4.88 -10.06
N ALA A 370 24.80 5.51 -10.78
CA ALA A 370 25.05 6.78 -11.47
C ALA A 370 25.41 7.91 -10.49
N GLY A 371 24.70 8.01 -9.36
CA GLY A 371 25.00 9.00 -8.31
C GLY A 371 26.37 8.81 -7.64
N GLN A 372 26.91 7.58 -7.65
CA GLN A 372 28.28 7.27 -7.21
C GLN A 372 29.34 7.51 -8.30
N GLY A 373 28.97 7.92 -9.51
CA GLY A 373 29.87 8.01 -10.66
C GLY A 373 30.22 6.66 -11.30
N LYS A 374 29.55 5.56 -10.92
CA LYS A 374 29.76 4.20 -11.46
C LYS A 374 28.94 3.98 -12.74
N PHE A 375 29.23 4.75 -13.79
CA PHE A 375 28.43 4.77 -15.01
C PHE A 375 28.48 3.47 -15.84
N GLN A 376 29.62 2.78 -15.90
CA GLN A 376 29.74 1.52 -16.65
C GLN A 376 28.88 0.39 -16.04
N PRO A 377 28.92 0.15 -14.70
CA PRO A 377 27.96 -0.73 -14.04
C PRO A 377 26.50 -0.33 -14.27
N ALA A 378 26.18 0.97 -14.20
CA ALA A 378 24.83 1.48 -14.44
C ALA A 378 24.33 1.18 -15.86
N ARG A 379 25.17 1.39 -16.88
CA ARG A 379 24.86 1.04 -18.29
C ARG A 379 24.66 -0.45 -18.49
N LYS A 380 25.54 -1.28 -17.90
CA LYS A 380 25.39 -2.75 -17.96
C LYS A 380 24.05 -3.19 -17.38
N LEU A 381 23.66 -2.63 -16.24
CA LEU A 381 22.40 -2.94 -15.59
C LEU A 381 21.20 -2.44 -16.43
N LEU A 382 21.27 -1.23 -16.97
CA LEU A 382 20.27 -0.69 -17.89
C LEU A 382 20.13 -1.54 -19.17
N GLY A 383 21.22 -2.14 -19.65
CA GLY A 383 21.20 -3.09 -20.77
C GLY A 383 20.44 -4.38 -20.45
N GLN A 384 20.51 -4.84 -19.20
CA GLN A 384 19.78 -6.03 -18.71
C GLN A 384 18.29 -5.77 -18.47
N LEU A 385 17.88 -4.50 -18.41
CA LEU A 385 16.49 -4.04 -18.32
C LEU A 385 15.84 -3.91 -19.72
N SER A 386 16.29 -4.67 -20.71
CA SER A 386 15.91 -4.49 -22.12
C SER A 386 14.48 -4.92 -22.48
N ALA A 387 13.71 -5.50 -21.55
CA ALA A 387 12.29 -5.83 -21.68
C ALA A 387 11.38 -5.00 -20.75
N THR A 388 11.90 -3.89 -20.24
CA THR A 388 11.26 -3.02 -19.24
C THR A 388 10.17 -2.16 -19.86
N SER A 389 9.06 -1.97 -19.13
CA SER A 389 7.92 -1.18 -19.58
C SER A 389 8.27 0.31 -19.75
N PRO A 390 7.55 1.07 -20.60
CA PRO A 390 7.82 2.50 -20.81
C PRO A 390 7.75 3.32 -19.52
N ALA A 391 6.83 2.97 -18.61
CA ALA A 391 6.66 3.64 -17.33
C ALA A 391 7.90 3.50 -16.42
N GLU A 392 8.60 2.36 -16.50
CA GLU A 392 9.79 2.10 -15.72
C GLU A 392 11.02 2.83 -16.25
N LEU A 393 11.19 2.90 -17.59
CA LEU A 393 12.24 3.71 -18.20
C LEU A 393 12.07 5.20 -17.87
N LEU A 394 10.83 5.68 -17.85
CA LEU A 394 10.52 7.06 -17.44
C LEU A 394 10.91 7.32 -15.97
N ARG A 395 10.68 6.37 -15.05
CA ARG A 395 11.11 6.51 -13.65
C ARG A 395 12.63 6.55 -13.50
N ILE A 396 13.36 5.74 -14.27
CA ILE A 396 14.84 5.81 -14.28
C ILE A 396 15.29 7.20 -14.75
N LEU A 397 14.68 7.69 -15.84
CA LEU A 397 15.00 9.00 -16.41
C LEU A 397 14.74 10.14 -15.42
N ASP A 398 13.57 10.13 -14.76
CA ASP A 398 13.21 11.08 -13.71
C ASP A 398 14.16 11.02 -12.50
N GLY A 399 14.70 9.85 -12.19
CA GLY A 399 15.69 9.66 -11.13
C GLY A 399 17.11 10.12 -11.51
N LEU A 400 17.48 10.02 -12.80
CA LEU A 400 18.77 10.47 -13.30
C LEU A 400 18.81 11.99 -13.56
N ALA A 401 17.68 12.61 -13.89
CA ALA A 401 17.63 14.04 -14.27
C ALA A 401 18.10 15.02 -13.17
N PRO A 402 17.83 14.80 -11.87
CA PRO A 402 18.29 15.67 -10.79
C PRO A 402 19.78 15.52 -10.47
N LEU A 403 20.43 14.44 -10.94
CA LEU A 403 21.87 14.25 -10.78
C LEU A 403 22.57 15.31 -11.66
N GLN A 404 22.88 16.47 -11.09
CA GLN A 404 23.70 17.49 -11.74
C GLN A 404 25.12 17.37 -11.21
N SER A 405 26.09 17.27 -12.11
CA SER A 405 27.51 17.40 -11.75
C SER A 405 27.85 18.88 -11.58
N ASP A 406 28.53 19.22 -10.48
CA ASP A 406 29.14 20.54 -10.30
C ASP A 406 30.06 20.91 -11.48
N GLU A 407 30.12 22.22 -11.76
CA GLU A 407 30.36 22.86 -13.07
C GLU A 407 31.69 22.60 -13.80
N GLN A 408 32.54 21.64 -13.43
CA GLN A 408 33.92 21.56 -13.99
C GLN A 408 34.47 20.17 -14.35
N GLY A 409 33.68 19.08 -14.24
CA GLY A 409 34.19 17.72 -14.49
C GLY A 409 33.68 17.01 -15.76
N ASP A 410 34.48 16.07 -16.25
CA ASP A 410 34.15 15.00 -17.22
C ASP A 410 32.90 14.12 -16.87
N PRO A 411 32.45 13.96 -15.59
CA PRO A 411 31.26 13.16 -15.25
C PRO A 411 29.96 13.60 -15.92
N PHE A 412 29.88 14.84 -16.43
CA PHE A 412 28.71 15.32 -17.17
C PHE A 412 28.47 14.53 -18.46
N ARG A 413 29.55 14.09 -19.13
CA ARG A 413 29.45 13.37 -20.39
C ARG A 413 28.91 11.96 -20.17
N ASP A 414 29.46 11.22 -19.21
CA ASP A 414 29.05 9.83 -18.97
C ASP A 414 27.63 9.71 -18.44
N LEU A 415 27.22 10.62 -17.54
CA LEU A 415 25.85 10.72 -17.05
C LEU A 415 24.89 11.13 -18.16
N GLY A 416 25.28 12.11 -18.97
CA GLY A 416 24.52 12.55 -20.13
C GLY A 416 24.31 11.47 -21.19
N GLU A 417 25.35 10.67 -21.46
CA GLU A 417 25.29 9.50 -22.33
C GLU A 417 24.36 8.42 -21.75
N LEU A 418 24.38 8.18 -20.42
CA LEU A 418 23.47 7.25 -19.75
C LEU A 418 22.01 7.73 -19.82
N GLN A 419 21.76 9.03 -19.59
CA GLN A 419 20.45 9.65 -19.75
C GLN A 419 19.97 9.55 -21.20
N LEU A 420 20.84 9.82 -22.17
CA LEU A 420 20.53 9.70 -23.60
C LEU A 420 20.22 8.26 -24.00
N GLU A 421 20.99 7.27 -23.53
CA GLU A 421 20.70 5.85 -23.80
C GLU A 421 19.33 5.44 -23.24
N THR A 422 19.01 5.88 -22.01
CA THR A 422 17.72 5.62 -21.38
C THR A 422 16.57 6.26 -22.16
N ALA A 423 16.73 7.53 -22.54
CA ALA A 423 15.75 8.29 -23.29
C ALA A 423 15.53 7.70 -24.70
N LEU A 424 16.59 7.29 -25.41
CA LEU A 424 16.47 6.63 -26.72
C LEU A 424 15.78 5.27 -26.67
N LYS A 425 15.91 4.53 -25.56
CA LYS A 425 15.13 3.29 -25.36
C LYS A 425 13.66 3.61 -25.15
N LEU A 426 13.35 4.64 -24.35
CA LEU A 426 11.97 5.08 -24.11
C LEU A 426 11.31 5.65 -25.38
N ASP A 427 12.07 6.32 -26.23
CA ASP A 427 11.62 6.87 -27.52
C ASP A 427 11.09 5.81 -28.49
N ARG A 428 11.58 4.56 -28.39
CA ARG A 428 11.02 3.43 -29.17
C ARG A 428 9.57 3.11 -28.83
N HIS A 429 9.11 3.54 -27.65
CA HIS A 429 7.75 3.37 -27.15
C HIS A 429 7.00 4.70 -27.03
N ARG A 430 7.42 5.73 -27.79
CA ARG A 430 6.87 7.09 -27.69
C ARG A 430 5.35 7.13 -27.88
N ASP A 431 4.82 6.28 -28.75
CA ASP A 431 3.38 6.22 -29.05
C ASP A 431 2.53 5.68 -27.89
N GLU A 432 3.15 4.98 -26.93
CA GLU A 432 2.51 4.48 -25.70
C GLU A 432 2.47 5.53 -24.58
N LEU A 433 3.17 6.66 -24.76
CA LEU A 433 3.30 7.71 -23.74
C LEU A 433 2.21 8.77 -23.84
N SER A 434 1.80 9.32 -22.69
CA SER A 434 0.93 10.49 -22.65
C SER A 434 1.65 11.70 -23.26
N LYS A 435 0.92 12.70 -23.79
CA LYS A 435 1.54 13.94 -24.31
C LYS A 435 2.45 14.63 -23.29
N ARG A 436 2.09 14.57 -22.01
CA ARG A 436 2.90 15.10 -20.91
C ARG A 436 4.23 14.36 -20.79
N ASP A 437 4.21 13.04 -20.92
CA ASP A 437 5.41 12.20 -20.81
C ASP A 437 6.27 12.26 -22.08
N GLN A 438 5.65 12.39 -23.27
CA GLN A 438 6.36 12.67 -24.52
C GLN A 438 7.14 13.98 -24.43
N ARG A 439 6.52 15.04 -23.90
CA ARG A 439 7.22 16.31 -23.66
C ARG A 439 8.42 16.13 -22.72
N ARG A 440 8.23 15.39 -21.61
CA ARG A 440 9.32 15.11 -20.66
C ARG A 440 10.46 14.33 -21.32
N LEU A 441 10.12 13.31 -22.10
CA LEU A 441 11.07 12.55 -22.90
C LEU A 441 11.86 13.46 -23.85
N ASP A 442 11.18 14.34 -24.58
CA ASP A 442 11.82 15.27 -25.53
C ASP A 442 12.80 16.23 -24.82
N GLU A 443 12.41 16.78 -23.66
CA GLU A 443 13.32 17.61 -22.84
C GLU A 443 14.57 16.82 -22.39
N CYS A 444 14.39 15.55 -21.99
CA CYS A 444 15.48 14.68 -21.60
C CYS A 444 16.38 14.25 -22.77
N LEU A 445 15.81 13.92 -23.93
CA LEU A 445 16.56 13.62 -25.16
C LEU A 445 17.44 14.81 -25.55
N ALA A 446 16.87 16.01 -25.54
CA ALA A 446 17.59 17.22 -25.89
C ALA A 446 18.79 17.45 -24.95
N ARG A 447 18.58 17.37 -23.64
CA ARG A 447 19.64 17.46 -22.62
C ARG A 447 20.71 16.38 -22.80
N GLY A 448 20.29 15.14 -23.03
CA GLY A 448 21.19 14.01 -23.30
C GLY A 448 22.07 14.25 -24.54
N TYR A 449 21.51 14.79 -25.62
CA TYR A 449 22.27 15.15 -26.82
C TYR A 449 23.29 16.26 -26.56
N PHE A 450 22.93 17.29 -25.78
CA PHE A 450 23.89 18.32 -25.38
C PHE A 450 25.06 17.73 -24.58
N ALA A 451 24.77 16.86 -23.62
CA ALA A 451 25.77 16.25 -22.76
C ALA A 451 26.65 15.22 -23.50
N ALA A 452 26.10 14.50 -24.47
CA ALA A 452 26.84 13.60 -25.36
C ALA A 452 27.63 14.34 -26.47
N GLY A 453 27.70 15.67 -26.44
CA GLY A 453 28.46 16.46 -27.41
C GLY A 453 27.83 16.54 -28.80
N LYS A 454 26.52 16.28 -28.92
CA LYS A 454 25.75 16.37 -30.18
C LYS A 454 24.73 17.52 -30.15
N PRO A 455 25.18 18.78 -30.01
CA PRO A 455 24.29 19.92 -29.74
C PRO A 455 23.29 20.21 -30.88
N LYS A 456 23.58 19.83 -32.14
CA LYS A 456 22.66 20.05 -33.26
C LYS A 456 21.31 19.36 -33.04
N GLN A 457 21.34 18.08 -32.64
CA GLN A 457 20.14 17.29 -32.38
C GLN A 457 19.39 17.83 -31.15
N GLY A 458 20.12 18.23 -30.10
CA GLY A 458 19.52 18.87 -28.93
C GLY A 458 18.83 20.20 -29.26
N MET A 459 19.41 21.02 -30.14
CA MET A 459 18.81 22.28 -30.59
C MET A 459 17.52 22.05 -31.39
N GLU A 460 17.50 21.09 -32.32
CA GLU A 460 16.32 20.76 -33.12
C GLU A 460 15.11 20.35 -32.26
N ILE A 461 15.35 19.59 -31.19
CA ILE A 461 14.28 19.17 -30.26
C ILE A 461 13.79 20.36 -29.43
N TYR A 462 14.69 21.17 -28.86
CA TYR A 462 14.28 22.35 -28.09
C TYR A 462 13.54 23.39 -28.93
N ASP A 463 13.96 23.59 -30.18
CA ASP A 463 13.30 24.51 -31.10
C ASP A 463 11.84 24.05 -31.35
N ARG A 464 11.62 22.75 -31.56
CA ARG A 464 10.27 22.16 -31.67
C ARG A 464 9.46 22.33 -30.39
N LEU A 465 10.07 22.08 -29.21
CA LEU A 465 9.38 22.23 -27.93
C LEU A 465 8.94 23.68 -27.68
N LEU A 466 9.74 24.66 -28.10
CA LEU A 466 9.41 26.08 -27.98
C LEU A 466 8.26 26.50 -28.91
N GLU A 467 8.17 25.87 -30.09
CA GLU A 467 7.05 26.07 -31.03
C GLU A 467 5.76 25.44 -30.50
N GLU A 468 5.84 24.24 -29.90
CA GLU A 468 4.67 23.52 -29.37
C GLU A 468 4.17 24.10 -28.03
N PHE A 469 5.06 24.62 -27.19
CA PHE A 469 4.75 25.18 -25.87
C PHE A 469 5.19 26.65 -25.71
N PRO A 470 4.67 27.58 -26.54
CA PRO A 470 5.17 28.97 -26.57
C PRO A 470 4.93 29.74 -25.26
N ARG A 471 3.93 29.32 -24.47
CA ARG A 471 3.54 29.91 -23.19
C ARG A 471 4.38 29.45 -22.00
N ASP A 472 5.22 28.43 -22.17
CA ASP A 472 6.09 27.95 -21.11
C ASP A 472 7.25 28.93 -20.90
N LYS A 473 7.31 29.53 -19.70
CA LYS A 473 8.37 30.50 -19.34
C LYS A 473 9.68 29.81 -18.93
N GLY A 474 9.62 28.58 -18.42
CA GLY A 474 10.79 27.83 -17.94
C GLY A 474 11.58 27.19 -19.08
N LEU A 475 10.90 26.76 -20.14
CA LEU A 475 11.51 26.07 -21.26
C LEU A 475 12.60 26.91 -22.00
N PRO A 476 12.36 28.20 -22.35
CA PRO A 476 13.41 29.06 -22.93
C PRO A 476 14.63 29.23 -22.00
N LEU A 477 14.40 29.37 -20.69
CA LEU A 477 15.47 29.56 -19.71
C LEU A 477 16.35 28.31 -19.60
N ALA A 478 15.75 27.13 -19.53
CA ALA A 478 16.48 25.86 -19.49
C ALA A 478 17.31 25.66 -20.77
N TYR A 479 16.73 25.96 -21.93
CA TYR A 479 17.44 25.87 -23.21
C TYR A 479 18.61 26.87 -23.31
N ALA A 480 18.40 28.12 -22.91
CA ALA A 480 19.43 29.14 -22.91
C ALA A 480 20.61 28.78 -21.98
N GLY A 481 20.32 28.17 -20.82
CA GLY A 481 21.35 27.64 -19.92
C GLY A 481 22.22 26.56 -20.58
N LEU A 482 21.62 25.61 -21.29
CA LEU A 482 22.34 24.55 -22.03
C LEU A 482 23.20 25.13 -23.17
N LEU A 483 22.63 26.06 -23.95
CA LEU A 483 23.34 26.71 -25.04
C LEU A 483 24.55 27.53 -24.56
N THR A 484 24.43 28.19 -23.40
CA THR A 484 25.52 28.97 -22.80
C THR A 484 26.67 28.05 -22.34
N ARG A 485 26.36 26.84 -21.85
CA ARG A 485 27.37 25.82 -21.50
C ARG A 485 28.00 25.19 -22.75
N CYS A 486 27.23 25.08 -23.84
CA CYS A 486 27.72 24.57 -25.12
C CYS A 486 28.67 25.58 -25.79
N ARG A 487 29.97 25.27 -25.81
CA ARG A 487 31.01 26.18 -26.34
C ARG A 487 31.08 26.28 -27.87
N SER A 488 30.16 25.67 -28.64
CA SER A 488 30.21 25.74 -30.11
C SER A 488 29.72 27.11 -30.64
N ALA A 489 30.27 27.58 -31.77
CA ALA A 489 29.82 28.86 -32.36
C ALA A 489 28.31 28.88 -32.67
N ALA A 490 27.75 27.75 -33.13
CA ALA A 490 26.32 27.60 -33.36
C ALA A 490 25.50 27.76 -32.07
N CYS A 491 25.93 27.13 -30.97
CA CYS A 491 25.29 27.26 -29.67
C CYS A 491 25.33 28.70 -29.15
N ARG A 492 26.47 29.38 -29.27
CA ARG A 492 26.61 30.78 -28.80
C ARG A 492 25.69 31.73 -29.57
N ASN A 493 25.63 31.59 -30.89
CA ASN A 493 24.71 32.38 -31.72
C ASN A 493 23.23 32.08 -31.40
N ARG A 494 22.89 30.81 -31.17
CA ARG A 494 21.53 30.43 -30.78
C ARG A 494 21.18 30.92 -29.38
N ALA A 495 22.11 30.91 -28.43
CA ALA A 495 21.92 31.45 -27.09
C ALA A 495 21.50 32.92 -27.14
N VAL A 496 22.17 33.73 -27.98
CA VAL A 496 21.81 35.13 -28.20
C VAL A 496 20.36 35.26 -28.71
N ALA A 497 19.97 34.45 -29.69
CA ALA A 497 18.60 34.48 -30.23
C ALA A 497 17.55 34.12 -29.17
N VAL A 498 17.79 33.08 -28.36
CA VAL A 498 16.88 32.66 -27.30
C VAL A 498 16.79 33.72 -26.20
N TRP A 499 17.91 34.28 -25.75
CA TRP A 499 17.94 35.32 -24.73
C TRP A 499 17.23 36.61 -25.19
N ARG A 500 17.36 37.02 -26.45
CA ARG A 500 16.57 38.13 -27.02
C ARG A 500 15.07 37.82 -27.00
N GLY A 501 14.68 36.58 -27.31
CA GLY A 501 13.30 36.12 -27.24
C GLY A 501 12.74 36.20 -25.82
N ILE A 502 13.52 35.78 -24.81
CA ILE A 502 13.15 35.91 -23.39
C ILE A 502 13.02 37.38 -23.03
N GLU A 503 14.01 38.20 -23.37
CA GLU A 503 14.03 39.62 -23.06
C GLU A 503 12.80 40.37 -23.58
N SER A 504 12.39 40.08 -24.83
CA SER A 504 11.22 40.72 -25.45
C SER A 504 9.89 40.47 -24.72
N ARG A 505 9.85 39.48 -23.81
CA ARG A 505 8.67 39.14 -23.00
C ARG A 505 8.62 39.87 -21.66
N HIS A 506 9.68 40.59 -21.29
CA HIS A 506 9.75 41.37 -20.05
C HIS A 506 9.72 42.86 -20.35
N GLU A 507 9.02 43.61 -19.50
CA GLU A 507 8.99 45.07 -19.59
C GLU A 507 10.37 45.65 -19.26
N ALA A 508 10.84 46.58 -20.09
CA ALA A 508 12.13 47.22 -19.92
C ALA A 508 12.21 47.96 -18.57
N GLY A 509 13.26 47.69 -17.79
CA GLY A 509 13.43 48.26 -16.46
C GLY A 509 12.68 47.54 -15.33
N SER A 510 11.96 46.46 -15.61
CA SER A 510 11.38 45.62 -14.55
C SER A 510 12.46 44.83 -13.79
N ARG A 511 12.13 44.39 -12.56
CA ARG A 511 13.05 43.58 -11.72
C ARG A 511 13.47 42.27 -12.36
N GLU A 512 12.60 41.65 -13.16
CA GLU A 512 12.85 40.39 -13.87
C GLU A 512 13.63 40.60 -15.18
N TRP A 513 13.52 41.78 -15.79
CA TRP A 513 14.25 42.12 -17.02
C TRP A 513 15.76 42.24 -16.79
N TYR A 514 16.18 42.77 -15.64
CA TYR A 514 17.59 43.05 -15.35
C TYR A 514 18.50 41.79 -15.35
N PRO A 515 18.12 40.66 -14.71
CA PRO A 515 18.85 39.40 -14.83
C PRO A 515 18.88 38.80 -16.24
N VAL A 516 17.80 38.93 -17.01
CA VAL A 516 17.75 38.44 -18.41
C VAL A 516 18.72 39.24 -19.28
N ARG A 517 18.80 40.55 -19.07
CA ARG A 517 19.70 41.44 -19.79
C ARG A 517 21.18 41.14 -19.49
N TYR A 518 21.49 40.79 -18.24
CA TYR A 518 22.82 40.31 -17.86
C TYR A 518 23.24 39.09 -18.68
N GLU A 519 22.35 38.09 -18.73
CA GLU A 519 22.59 36.84 -19.45
C GLU A 519 22.71 37.02 -20.96
N LEU A 520 21.91 37.92 -21.54
CA LEU A 520 22.03 38.30 -22.95
C LEU A 520 23.39 38.95 -23.25
N CYS A 521 23.85 39.89 -22.42
CA CYS A 521 25.18 40.50 -22.58
C CYS A 521 26.29 39.46 -22.48
N ARG A 522 26.19 38.51 -21.54
CA ARG A 522 27.14 37.41 -21.40
C ARG A 522 27.15 36.51 -22.63
N ALA A 523 25.98 36.18 -23.18
CA ALA A 523 25.86 35.39 -24.41
C ALA A 523 26.44 36.12 -25.63
N LEU A 524 26.22 37.44 -25.76
CA LEU A 524 26.78 38.28 -26.84
C LEU A 524 28.31 38.31 -26.78
N LEU A 525 28.89 38.47 -25.59
CA LEU A 525 30.35 38.42 -25.42
C LEU A 525 30.91 37.04 -25.78
N ALA A 526 30.25 35.96 -25.36
CA ALA A 526 30.65 34.62 -25.73
C ALA A 526 30.57 34.39 -27.25
N ALA A 527 29.61 34.99 -27.94
CA ALA A 527 29.44 34.93 -29.40
C ALA A 527 30.39 35.87 -30.18
N ASP A 528 31.38 36.49 -29.52
CA ASP A 528 32.31 37.47 -30.10
C ASP A 528 31.61 38.74 -30.64
N GLN A 529 30.41 39.07 -30.14
CA GLN A 529 29.61 40.24 -30.52
C GLN A 529 29.79 41.41 -29.53
N SER A 530 31.05 41.70 -29.16
CA SER A 530 31.40 42.65 -28.09
C SER A 530 30.91 44.08 -28.32
N ALA A 531 30.83 44.54 -29.57
CA ALA A 531 30.32 45.88 -29.89
C ALA A 531 28.83 46.02 -29.56
N GLU A 532 28.06 44.96 -29.76
CA GLU A 532 26.64 44.95 -29.45
C GLU A 532 26.40 44.81 -27.94
N ALA A 533 27.16 43.94 -27.27
CA ALA A 533 27.14 43.83 -25.81
C ALA A 533 27.41 45.18 -25.12
N ARG A 534 28.41 45.96 -25.59
CA ARG A 534 28.69 47.31 -25.06
C ARG A 534 27.51 48.27 -25.19
N LYS A 535 26.84 48.27 -26.34
CA LYS A 535 25.64 49.11 -26.56
C LYS A 535 24.52 48.70 -25.61
N LEU A 536 24.26 47.40 -25.45
CA LEU A 536 23.24 46.90 -24.53
C LEU A 536 23.54 47.28 -23.08
N LEU A 537 24.79 47.15 -22.63
CA LEU A 537 25.21 47.52 -21.27
C LEU A 537 24.96 49.01 -20.98
N GLN A 538 25.35 49.90 -21.91
CA GLN A 538 25.09 51.35 -21.80
C GLN A 538 23.60 51.67 -21.67
N VAL A 539 22.75 51.07 -22.50
CA VAL A 539 21.29 51.26 -22.44
C VAL A 539 20.73 50.73 -21.12
N THR A 540 21.22 49.59 -20.65
CA THR A 540 20.75 48.97 -19.40
C THR A 540 21.02 49.84 -18.19
N ARG A 541 22.17 50.52 -18.15
CA ARG A 541 22.53 51.48 -17.10
C ARG A 541 21.65 52.73 -17.10
N LEU A 542 21.17 53.19 -18.26
CA LEU A 542 20.26 54.33 -18.36
C LEU A 542 18.85 53.99 -17.84
N VAL A 543 18.38 52.77 -18.14
CA VAL A 543 17.02 52.31 -17.78
C VAL A 543 16.96 51.83 -16.32
N PHE A 544 18.08 51.34 -15.76
CA PHE A 544 18.13 50.81 -14.39
C PHE A 544 19.35 51.35 -13.61
N PRO A 545 19.37 52.65 -13.25
CA PRO A 545 20.57 53.31 -12.70
C PRO A 545 20.91 52.93 -11.25
N LYS A 546 19.97 52.35 -10.49
CA LYS A 546 20.20 51.85 -9.12
C LYS A 546 19.53 50.48 -8.92
N PRO A 547 20.19 49.37 -9.27
CA PRO A 547 19.70 48.05 -8.87
C PRO A 547 19.80 47.88 -7.35
N GLU A 548 18.75 47.32 -6.74
CA GLU A 548 18.67 47.01 -5.32
C GLU A 548 19.60 45.86 -4.88
N ASN A 549 20.23 45.16 -5.83
CA ASN A 549 21.06 43.97 -5.60
C ASN A 549 22.54 44.24 -5.96
N GLU A 550 23.35 44.54 -4.95
CA GLU A 550 24.79 44.82 -5.07
C GLU A 550 25.57 43.69 -5.78
N ALA A 551 25.17 42.42 -5.58
CA ALA A 551 25.85 41.27 -6.19
C ALA A 551 25.65 41.21 -7.72
N LEU A 552 24.46 41.59 -8.21
CA LEU A 552 24.22 41.66 -9.66
C LEU A 552 24.90 42.89 -10.29
N GLN A 553 25.01 43.96 -9.52
CA GLN A 553 25.69 45.19 -9.90
C GLN A 553 27.19 44.96 -10.13
N ALA A 554 27.84 44.23 -9.21
CA ALA A 554 29.23 43.79 -9.37
C ALA A 554 29.44 42.94 -10.62
N LYS A 555 28.55 41.96 -10.87
CA LYS A 555 28.59 41.11 -12.07
C LYS A 555 28.46 41.90 -13.37
N PHE A 556 27.63 42.95 -13.41
CA PHE A 556 27.52 43.82 -14.59
C PHE A 556 28.79 44.65 -14.83
N ALA A 557 29.43 45.15 -13.78
CA ALA A 557 30.71 45.85 -13.89
C ALA A 557 31.83 44.95 -14.44
N GLU A 558 31.86 43.67 -14.03
CA GLU A 558 32.77 42.67 -14.60
C GLU A 558 32.53 42.45 -16.10
N LEU A 559 31.27 42.37 -16.54
CA LEU A 559 30.95 42.25 -17.97
C LEU A 559 31.35 43.51 -18.76
N GLU A 560 31.21 44.70 -18.20
CA GLU A 560 31.66 45.95 -18.84
C GLU A 560 33.19 45.97 -19.03
N ALA A 561 33.94 45.54 -18.02
CA ALA A 561 35.40 45.38 -18.12
C ALA A 561 35.79 44.35 -19.19
N ALA A 562 35.10 43.21 -19.25
CA ALA A 562 35.34 42.18 -20.27
C ALA A 562 34.99 42.67 -21.70
N ALA A 563 33.92 43.44 -21.85
CA ALA A 563 33.46 43.97 -23.14
C ALA A 563 34.39 45.06 -23.72
N THR A 564 35.10 45.79 -22.85
CA THR A 564 36.07 46.83 -23.21
C THR A 564 37.47 46.26 -23.49
N ALA A 565 37.86 45.19 -22.80
CA ALA A 565 39.13 44.50 -23.01
C ALA A 565 39.18 43.66 -24.31
N SER A 566 38.04 43.27 -24.89
CA SER A 566 37.97 42.48 -26.12
C SER A 566 37.99 43.40 -27.37
N PRO A 567 39.08 43.45 -28.16
CA PRO A 567 39.15 44.26 -29.37
C PRO A 567 38.23 43.65 -30.43
N GLY A 568 37.07 44.25 -30.61
CA GLY A 568 36.11 43.80 -31.62
C GLY A 568 36.74 43.85 -33.01
N LYS A 569 36.73 42.73 -33.74
CA LYS A 569 36.93 42.74 -35.19
C LYS A 569 35.77 43.52 -35.80
N SER A 570 36.01 44.79 -36.10
CA SER A 570 35.12 45.57 -36.97
C SER A 570 35.13 44.86 -38.33
N LYS A 571 33.96 44.42 -38.78
CA LYS A 571 33.75 44.18 -40.21
C LYS A 571 33.71 45.52 -40.94
#